data_AF-A0A7C3XBL8-F1
#
_entry.id   AF-A0A7C3XBL8-F1
#
_cell.length_a   1.000
_cell.length_b   1.000
_cell.length_c   1.000
_cell.angle_alpha   90.00
_cell.angle_beta   90.00
_cell.angle_gamma   90.00
#
_symmetry.space_group_name_H-M   'P 1'
#
loop_
_entity.id
_entity.type
_entity.pdbx_description
1 polymer ?
#
loop_
_entity_poly.entity_id
_entity_poly.type
_entity_poly.pdbx_seq_one_letter_code
_entity_poly.pdbx_strand_id
1 'polypeptide(L)'
;MNRAITRMFIFGVLLFAALVANLAYLQVVEAAKLQKEPSNHRPIAEALRVQRGLILGFDGSTIVGDRKQSGFYTRTYPQGAVAPQLIGYDSARYGRSGLEASLNDFLSGRAATGWQGFLDDVLGRRPR
;
A
#
# COMPACT_ATOMS: atom_id res chain seq x y z
N MET A 1 -40.66 27.48 -26.26
CA MET A 1 -39.49 26.62 -25.95
C MET A 1 -39.38 25.53 -27.00
N ASN A 2 -38.26 25.46 -27.70
CA ASN A 2 -38.09 24.58 -28.85
C ASN A 2 -37.83 23.13 -28.39
N ARG A 3 -38.86 22.27 -28.43
CA ARG A 3 -38.83 20.90 -27.87
C ARG A 3 -37.73 20.03 -28.48
N ALA A 4 -37.36 20.29 -29.73
CA ALA A 4 -36.27 19.58 -30.40
C ALA A 4 -34.90 19.85 -29.74
N ILE A 5 -34.62 21.12 -29.41
CA ILE A 5 -33.36 21.52 -28.76
C ILE A 5 -33.28 20.91 -27.35
N THR A 6 -34.38 20.92 -26.61
CA THR A 6 -34.44 20.31 -25.26
C THR A 6 -34.17 18.81 -25.29
N ARG A 7 -34.69 18.08 -26.28
CA ARG A 7 -34.46 16.62 -26.42
C ARG A 7 -33.01 16.29 -26.74
N MET A 8 -32.37 17.04 -27.64
CA MET A 8 -30.96 16.85 -27.98
C MET A 8 -30.05 17.15 -26.78
N PHE A 9 -30.36 18.19 -26.02
CA PHE A 9 -29.63 18.52 -24.79
C PHE A 9 -29.76 17.40 -23.73
N ILE A 10 -30.98 16.91 -23.48
CA ILE A 10 -31.22 15.80 -22.53
C ILE A 10 -30.47 14.54 -22.96
N PHE A 11 -30.46 14.24 -24.27
CA PHE A 11 -29.72 13.09 -24.79
C PHE A 11 -28.21 13.20 -24.55
N GLY A 12 -27.63 14.38 -24.77
CA GLY A 12 -26.22 14.64 -24.47
C GLY A 12 -25.89 14.52 -22.98
N VAL A 13 -26.74 15.06 -22.11
CA VAL A 13 -26.59 14.94 -20.65
C VAL A 13 -26.68 13.48 -20.20
N LEU A 14 -27.58 12.68 -20.78
CA LEU A 14 -27.70 11.24 -20.47
C LEU A 14 -26.43 10.47 -20.83
N LEU A 15 -25.87 10.71 -22.01
CA LEU A 15 -24.60 10.10 -22.44
C LEU A 15 -23.44 10.51 -21.53
N PHE A 16 -23.38 11.78 -21.15
CA PHE A 16 -22.35 12.27 -20.23
C PHE A 16 -22.50 11.64 -18.84
N ALA A 17 -23.71 11.54 -18.32
CA ALA A 17 -24.00 10.88 -17.05
C ALA A 17 -23.62 9.39 -17.09
N ALA A 18 -23.91 8.69 -18.19
CA ALA A 18 -23.51 7.30 -18.38
C ALA A 18 -21.97 7.14 -18.37
N LEU A 19 -21.24 8.08 -18.98
CA LEU A 19 -19.78 8.08 -18.97
C LEU A 19 -19.21 8.33 -17.57
N VAL A 20 -19.78 9.28 -16.82
CA VAL A 20 -19.42 9.54 -15.42
C VAL A 20 -19.71 8.31 -14.55
N ALA A 21 -20.85 7.65 -14.74
CA ALA A 21 -21.20 6.44 -14.01
C ALA A 21 -20.22 5.29 -14.29
N ASN A 22 -19.81 5.11 -15.55
CA ASN A 22 -18.80 4.12 -15.91
C ASN A 22 -17.43 4.45 -15.28
N LEU A 23 -17.03 5.72 -15.31
CA LEU A 23 -15.79 6.14 -14.65
C LEU A 23 -15.84 5.91 -13.13
N ALA A 24 -16.96 6.24 -12.49
CA ALA A 24 -17.15 5.98 -11.06
C ALA A 24 -17.14 4.48 -10.76
N TYR A 25 -17.73 3.65 -11.61
CA TYR A 25 -17.69 2.20 -11.48
C TYR A 25 -16.25 1.66 -11.50
N LEU A 26 -15.43 2.12 -12.46
CA LEU A 26 -14.01 1.77 -12.51
C LEU A 26 -13.23 2.24 -11.28
N GLN A 27 -13.53 3.44 -10.76
CA GLN A 27 -12.86 3.99 -9.59
C GLN A 27 -13.28 3.37 -8.25
N VAL A 28 -14.50 2.85 -8.14
CA VAL A 28 -15.01 2.29 -6.88
C VAL A 28 -14.90 0.77 -6.85
N VAL A 29 -15.31 0.10 -7.92
CA VAL A 29 -15.39 -1.37 -7.98
C VAL A 29 -14.09 -1.96 -8.51
N GLU A 30 -13.58 -1.43 -9.63
CA GLU A 30 -12.38 -1.99 -10.28
C GLU A 30 -11.07 -1.46 -9.67
N ALA A 31 -11.10 -0.37 -8.91
CA ALA A 31 -9.90 0.22 -8.33
C ALA A 31 -9.16 -0.75 -7.41
N ALA A 32 -9.88 -1.58 -6.65
CA ALA A 32 -9.26 -2.60 -5.81
C ALA A 32 -8.55 -3.69 -6.64
N LYS A 33 -9.06 -4.01 -7.83
CA LYS A 33 -8.41 -4.94 -8.78
C LYS A 33 -7.17 -4.31 -9.39
N LEU A 34 -7.29 -3.09 -9.93
CA LEU A 34 -6.17 -2.34 -10.54
C LEU A 34 -5.04 -2.06 -9.54
N GLN A 35 -5.36 -1.87 -8.26
CA GLN A 35 -4.34 -1.73 -7.21
C GLN A 35 -3.62 -3.05 -6.90
N LYS A 36 -4.31 -4.19 -7.04
CA LYS A 36 -3.77 -5.53 -6.77
C LYS A 36 -3.10 -6.18 -7.99
N GLU A 37 -3.12 -5.51 -9.14
CA GLU A 37 -2.45 -5.99 -10.35
C GLU A 37 -0.94 -6.17 -10.10
N PRO A 38 -0.36 -7.36 -10.38
CA PRO A 38 1.06 -7.63 -10.16
C PRO A 38 2.01 -6.72 -10.95
N SER A 39 1.51 -6.10 -12.01
CA SER A 39 2.24 -5.12 -12.84
C SER A 39 2.33 -3.73 -12.20
N ASN A 40 1.57 -3.46 -11.14
CA ASN A 40 1.57 -2.16 -10.48
C ASN A 40 2.75 -2.03 -9.52
N HIS A 41 3.84 -1.40 -9.98
CA HIS A 41 5.05 -1.19 -9.18
C HIS A 41 4.97 0.01 -8.21
N ARG A 42 3.93 0.85 -8.28
CA ARG A 42 3.76 2.01 -7.38
C ARG A 42 3.79 1.66 -5.89
N PRO A 43 2.99 0.69 -5.39
CA PRO A 43 3.02 0.35 -3.96
C PRO A 43 4.38 -0.15 -3.49
N ILE A 44 5.15 -0.81 -4.35
CA ILE A 44 6.52 -1.27 -4.04
C ILE A 44 7.46 -0.07 -3.93
N ALA A 45 7.38 0.87 -4.87
CA ALA A 45 8.21 2.08 -4.86
C ALA A 45 7.93 2.98 -3.65
N GLU A 46 6.66 3.10 -3.23
CA GLU A 46 6.28 3.80 -2.00
C GLU A 46 6.80 3.08 -0.75
N ALA A 47 6.71 1.75 -0.71
CA ALA A 47 7.23 0.96 0.39
C ALA A 47 8.76 1.10 0.54
N LEU A 48 9.50 1.24 -0.57
CA LEU A 48 10.95 1.45 -0.55
C LEU A 48 11.38 2.85 -0.06
N ARG A 49 10.45 3.81 0.03
CA ARG A 49 10.74 5.16 0.53
C ARG A 49 10.54 5.30 2.04
N VAL A 50 9.86 4.35 2.66
CA VAL A 50 9.59 4.34 4.10
C VAL A 50 10.67 3.53 4.79
N GLN A 51 11.27 4.10 5.83
CA GLN A 51 12.16 3.37 6.72
C GLN A 51 11.34 2.42 7.59
N ARG A 52 11.59 1.12 7.51
CA ARG A 52 10.92 0.10 8.32
C ARG A 52 11.56 -0.03 9.69
N GLY A 53 10.78 -0.55 10.64
CA GLY A 53 11.24 -0.87 11.99
C GLY A 53 12.34 -1.94 12.02
N LEU A 54 13.22 -1.84 13.02
CA LEU A 54 14.27 -2.83 13.27
C LEU A 54 13.67 -4.10 13.92
N ILE A 55 14.25 -5.26 13.62
CA ILE A 55 13.97 -6.50 14.36
C ILE A 55 15.20 -6.81 15.21
N LEU A 56 14.98 -6.84 16.53
CA LEU A 56 16.03 -7.06 17.52
C LEU A 56 15.92 -8.47 18.09
N GLY A 57 17.08 -9.09 18.34
CA GLY A 57 17.18 -10.31 19.11
C GLY A 57 16.95 -10.05 20.59
N PHE A 58 16.77 -11.14 21.35
CA PHE A 58 16.62 -11.08 22.80
C PHE A 58 17.82 -10.41 23.49
N ASP A 59 19.00 -10.53 22.88
CA ASP A 59 20.27 -9.93 23.31
C ASP A 59 20.43 -8.46 22.89
N GLY A 60 19.43 -7.88 22.21
CA GLY A 60 19.50 -6.54 21.65
C GLY A 60 20.29 -6.43 20.35
N SER A 61 20.76 -7.55 19.79
CA SER A 61 21.45 -7.54 18.50
C SER A 61 20.47 -7.25 17.36
N THR A 62 20.91 -6.51 16.34
CA THR A 62 20.09 -6.23 15.15
C THR A 62 20.07 -7.44 14.23
N ILE A 63 18.95 -8.16 14.23
CA ILE A 63 18.75 -9.31 13.32
C ILE A 63 18.34 -8.83 11.93
N VAL A 64 17.51 -7.79 11.88
CA VAL A 64 17.08 -7.17 10.62
C VAL A 64 17.07 -5.65 10.77
N GLY A 65 17.63 -4.97 9.77
CA GLY A 65 17.59 -3.52 9.68
C GLY A 65 17.54 -3.01 8.25
N ASP A 66 17.51 -1.70 8.10
CA ASP A 66 17.41 -1.05 6.79
C ASP A 66 18.71 -0.31 6.48
N ARG A 67 19.16 -0.43 5.23
CA ARG A 67 20.26 0.36 4.69
C ARG A 67 19.71 1.32 3.64
N LYS A 68 20.02 2.61 3.81
CA LYS A 68 19.70 3.62 2.81
C LYS A 68 20.67 3.50 1.63
N GLN A 69 20.14 3.28 0.44
CA GLN A 69 20.90 3.22 -0.81
C GLN A 69 20.22 4.14 -1.83
N SER A 70 20.93 5.18 -2.27
CA SER A 70 20.47 6.10 -3.33
C SER A 70 19.05 6.67 -3.12
N GLY A 71 18.66 6.93 -1.87
CA GLY A 71 17.34 7.47 -1.52
C GLY A 71 16.24 6.44 -1.28
N PHE A 72 16.53 5.15 -1.44
CA PHE A 72 15.64 4.04 -1.11
C PHE A 72 16.16 3.27 0.12
N TYR A 73 15.26 2.64 0.87
CA TYR A 73 15.60 1.76 1.99
C TYR A 73 15.53 0.30 1.53
N THR A 74 16.65 -0.40 1.66
CA THR A 74 16.77 -1.82 1.35
C THR A 74 16.96 -2.61 2.65
N ARG A 75 16.15 -3.66 2.83
CA ARG A 75 16.22 -4.55 3.99
C ARG A 75 17.53 -5.33 3.99
N THR A 76 18.24 -5.33 5.11
CA THR A 76 19.55 -5.98 5.31
C THR A 76 19.47 -6.96 6.48
N TYR A 77 20.08 -8.15 6.31
CA TYR A 77 20.10 -9.24 7.29
C TYR A 77 21.55 -9.54 7.69
N PRO A 78 22.06 -8.97 8.79
CA PRO A 78 23.46 -9.12 9.21
C PRO A 78 23.86 -10.58 9.49
N GLN A 79 22.91 -11.40 9.95
CA GLN A 79 23.14 -12.82 10.28
C GLN A 79 23.13 -13.74 9.04
N GLY A 80 23.17 -13.17 7.83
CA GLY A 80 23.29 -13.92 6.58
C GLY A 80 22.06 -14.79 6.27
N ALA A 81 22.29 -15.94 5.65
CA ALA A 81 21.24 -16.82 5.12
C ALA A 81 20.31 -17.44 6.18
N VAL A 82 20.68 -17.39 7.46
CA VAL A 82 19.91 -18.01 8.56
C VAL A 82 18.71 -17.15 8.97
N ALA A 83 18.87 -15.83 9.01
CA ALA A 83 17.80 -14.93 9.42
C ALA A 83 16.56 -14.97 8.49
N PRO A 84 16.71 -14.98 7.14
CA PRO A 84 15.59 -15.08 6.22
C PRO A 84 14.77 -16.38 6.33
N GLN A 85 15.37 -17.48 6.79
CA GLN A 85 14.65 -18.75 6.94
C GLN A 85 13.77 -18.77 8.19
N LEU A 86 14.20 -18.11 9.25
CA LEU A 86 13.46 -18.07 10.53
C LEU A 86 12.46 -16.92 10.59
N ILE A 87 12.89 -15.73 10.17
CA ILE A 87 12.09 -14.50 10.25
C ILE A 87 11.34 -14.24 8.93
N GLY A 88 11.77 -14.86 7.84
CA GLY A 88 11.28 -14.52 6.51
C GLY A 88 12.07 -13.39 5.89
N TYR A 89 11.69 -13.03 4.66
CA TYR A 89 12.35 -12.00 3.87
C TYR A 89 11.37 -10.94 3.42
N ASP A 90 11.90 -9.75 3.14
CA ASP A 90 11.24 -8.66 2.42
C ASP A 90 12.09 -8.34 1.18
N SER A 91 11.53 -8.60 0.01
CA SER A 91 12.18 -8.34 -1.28
C SER A 91 11.21 -7.60 -2.20
N ALA A 92 11.69 -6.50 -2.80
CA ALA A 92 10.94 -5.79 -3.82
C ALA A 92 10.59 -6.66 -5.03
N ARG A 93 11.37 -7.73 -5.30
CA ARG A 93 11.13 -8.66 -6.42
C ARG A 93 10.28 -9.87 -6.00
N TYR A 94 10.58 -10.48 -4.85
CA TYR A 94 9.99 -11.76 -4.43
C TYR A 94 8.88 -11.61 -3.38
N GLY A 95 8.55 -10.39 -2.97
CA GLY A 95 7.55 -10.11 -1.96
C GLY A 95 8.05 -10.35 -0.53
N ARG A 96 7.09 -10.56 0.37
CA ARG A 96 7.33 -10.76 1.81
C ARG A 96 6.97 -12.18 2.23
N SER A 97 7.68 -12.71 3.22
CA SER A 97 7.39 -14.02 3.81
C SER A 97 7.59 -14.03 5.32
N GLY A 98 7.08 -15.08 5.99
CA GLY A 98 7.31 -15.33 7.41
C GLY A 98 6.84 -14.22 8.34
N LEU A 99 7.64 -13.95 9.37
CA LEU A 99 7.39 -12.91 10.37
C LEU A 99 7.44 -11.49 9.78
N GLU A 100 8.25 -11.24 8.75
CA GLU A 100 8.27 -9.96 8.03
C GLU A 100 6.92 -9.64 7.35
N ALA A 101 6.20 -10.67 6.91
CA ALA A 101 4.86 -10.53 6.35
C ALA A 101 3.81 -10.29 7.45
N SER A 102 3.85 -11.07 8.54
CA SER A 102 2.87 -10.96 9.63
C SER A 102 3.01 -9.67 10.44
N LEU A 103 4.23 -9.16 10.60
CA LEU A 103 4.50 -7.93 11.36
C LEU A 103 4.61 -6.69 10.46
N ASN A 104 4.22 -6.79 9.19
CA ASN A 104 4.36 -5.71 8.23
C ASN A 104 3.72 -4.40 8.71
N ASP A 105 2.56 -4.44 9.36
CA ASP A 105 1.87 -3.22 9.79
C ASP A 105 2.61 -2.48 10.89
N PHE A 106 3.20 -3.22 11.84
CA PHE A 106 4.08 -2.66 12.86
C PHE A 106 5.39 -2.13 12.25
N LEU A 107 6.01 -2.93 11.37
CA LEU A 107 7.28 -2.57 10.75
C LEU A 107 7.17 -1.40 9.77
N SER A 108 6.01 -1.21 9.14
CA SER A 108 5.75 -0.10 8.23
C SER A 108 5.17 1.15 8.89
N GLY A 109 5.01 1.14 10.22
CA GLY A 109 4.44 2.28 10.97
C GLY A 109 2.95 2.49 10.74
N ARG A 110 2.25 1.52 10.11
CA ARG A 110 0.79 1.58 9.93
C ARG A 110 0.03 1.08 11.15
N ALA A 111 0.67 0.31 12.02
CA ALA A 111 0.04 -0.16 13.24
C ALA A 111 -0.28 1.04 14.13
N ALA A 112 -1.57 1.18 14.42
CA ALA A 112 -2.11 2.04 15.44
C ALA A 112 -1.62 1.61 16.83
N THR A 113 -0.42 1.99 17.22
CA THR A 113 0.17 1.60 18.51
C THR A 113 -0.40 2.38 19.70
N GLY A 114 -1.31 3.34 19.46
CA GLY A 114 -1.99 4.11 20.51
C GLY A 114 -3.45 4.45 20.18
N TRP A 115 -4.17 5.01 21.16
CA TRP A 115 -5.58 5.39 21.05
C TRP A 115 -5.90 6.30 19.85
N GLN A 116 -4.95 7.16 19.47
CA GLN A 116 -5.05 8.02 18.29
C GLN A 116 -5.04 7.20 16.99
N GLY A 117 -4.15 6.21 16.89
CA GLY A 117 -4.10 5.32 15.72
C GLY A 117 -5.37 4.48 15.60
N PHE A 118 -5.96 4.03 16.71
CA PHE A 118 -7.21 3.26 16.68
C PHE A 118 -8.37 4.13 16.16
N LEU A 119 -8.46 5.38 16.63
CA LEU A 119 -9.44 6.33 16.13
C LEU A 119 -9.23 6.63 14.65
N ASP A 120 -7.98 6.79 14.20
CA ASP A 120 -7.67 7.04 12.79
C ASP A 120 -8.00 5.83 11.90
N ASP A 121 -7.76 4.59 12.38
CA ASP A 121 -8.12 3.35 11.66
C ASP A 121 -9.64 3.20 11.53
N VAL A 122 -10.40 3.43 12.61
CA VAL A 122 -11.88 3.43 12.58
C VAL A 122 -12.44 4.53 11.68
N LEU A 123 -11.77 5.70 11.62
CA LEU A 123 -12.15 6.82 10.76
C LEU A 123 -11.64 6.66 9.32
N GLY A 124 -10.92 5.58 9.00
CA GLY A 124 -10.36 5.33 7.66
C GLY A 124 -9.29 6.34 7.24
N ARG A 125 -8.68 7.06 8.19
CA ARG A 125 -7.57 7.99 7.93
C ARG A 125 -6.28 7.21 7.90
N ARG A 126 -5.58 7.25 6.75
CA ARG A 126 -4.27 6.62 6.62
C ARG A 126 -3.29 7.30 7.59
N PRO A 127 -2.59 6.55 8.46
CA PRO A 127 -1.55 7.12 9.31
C PRO A 127 -0.46 7.75 8.42
N ARG A 128 -0.05 8.97 8.78
CA ARG A 128 0.98 9.74 8.09
C ARG A 128 2.38 9.33 8.52
#